data_AF-A0A6B3IIX1-F1
#
_entry.id   AF-A0A6B3IIX1-F1
#
_cell.length_a   1.000
_cell.length_b   1.000
_cell.length_c   1.000
_cell.angle_alpha   90.00
_cell.angle_beta   90.00
_cell.angle_gamma   90.00
#
_symmetry.space_group_name_H-M   'P 1'
#
loop_
_entity.id
_entity.type
_entity.pdbx_description
1 polymer ?
#
loop_
_entity_poly.entity_id
_entity_poly.type
_entity_poly.pdbx_seq_one_letter_code
_entity_poly.pdbx_strand_id
1 'polypeptide(L)'
;LRMRSRRPAIGGDETELTGRPAESDTAGDAMEALDTDRTMSLIAQLPQDQAEAVVLRVVVGLDAKSAAQTLGKRPGAVRTA
;
A
#
# COMPACT_ATOMS: atom_id res chain seq x y z
N LEU A 1 -6.78 20.67 -8.50
CA LEU A 1 -8.07 19.93 -8.41
C LEU A 1 -8.14 18.91 -7.25
N ARG A 2 -7.45 19.10 -6.11
CA ARG A 2 -7.47 18.13 -4.97
C ARG A 2 -8.02 18.67 -3.64
N MET A 3 -8.42 19.93 -3.57
CA MET A 3 -8.80 20.56 -2.29
C MET A 3 -10.31 20.82 -2.15
N ARG A 4 -11.11 20.57 -3.20
CA ARG A 4 -12.53 20.96 -3.26
C ARG A 4 -13.52 19.84 -2.96
N SER A 5 -13.05 18.60 -2.78
CA SER A 5 -13.88 17.42 -2.49
C SER A 5 -13.91 17.02 -1.02
N ARG A 6 -13.13 17.70 -0.15
CA ARG A 6 -13.11 17.44 1.31
C ARG A 6 -14.05 18.36 2.09
N ARG A 7 -15.04 19.00 1.45
CA ARG A 7 -16.02 19.77 2.21
C ARG A 7 -16.82 18.73 3.00
N PRO A 8 -16.69 18.65 4.34
CA PRO A 8 -17.53 17.74 5.11
C PRO A 8 -18.96 18.15 4.77
N ALA A 9 -19.78 17.19 4.36
CA ALA A 9 -21.22 17.43 4.39
C ALA A 9 -21.53 17.94 5.80
N ILE A 10 -22.29 19.03 5.92
CA ILE A 10 -22.74 19.50 7.23
C ILE A 10 -23.38 18.28 7.88
N GLY A 11 -22.73 17.76 8.92
CA GLY A 11 -23.10 16.51 9.54
C GLY A 11 -24.57 16.59 9.93
N GLY A 12 -25.32 15.53 9.64
CA GLY A 12 -26.53 15.27 10.42
C GLY A 12 -26.17 15.25 11.91
N ASP A 13 -27.19 15.27 12.76
CA ASP A 13 -27.01 15.25 14.21
C ASP A 13 -25.97 14.18 14.62
N GLU A 14 -24.78 14.61 15.07
CA GLU A 14 -23.66 13.71 15.41
C GLU A 14 -24.08 12.70 16.49
N THR A 15 -25.12 13.05 17.26
CA THR A 15 -25.77 12.19 18.24
C THR A 15 -26.31 10.89 17.61
N GLU A 16 -26.76 10.89 16.35
CA GLU A 16 -27.17 9.67 15.64
C GLU A 16 -26.00 8.72 15.35
N LEU A 17 -24.78 9.24 15.15
CA LEU A 17 -23.58 8.42 14.94
C LEU A 17 -23.05 7.75 16.22
N THR A 18 -23.45 8.24 17.40
CA THR A 18 -23.02 7.66 18.69
C THR A 18 -23.77 6.37 19.06
N GLY A 19 -24.90 6.10 18.41
CA GLY A 19 -25.76 4.97 18.76
C GLY A 19 -25.26 3.61 18.28
N ARG A 20 -24.29 3.55 17.36
CA ARG A 20 -23.78 2.30 16.78
C ARG A 20 -22.28 2.40 16.48
N PRO A 21 -21.46 1.42 16.92
CA PRO A 21 -20.07 1.34 16.49
C PRO A 21 -19.98 1.05 14.98
N ALA A 22 -18.93 1.55 14.35
CA ALA A 22 -18.58 1.13 12.99
C ALA A 22 -18.21 -0.35 12.98
N GLU A 23 -18.45 -1.03 11.85
CA GLU A 23 -18.04 -2.44 11.68
C GLU A 23 -16.52 -2.60 11.60
N SER A 24 -15.81 -1.54 11.18
CA SER A 24 -14.35 -1.51 11.05
C SER A 24 -13.65 -1.09 12.34
N ASP A 25 -12.53 -1.74 12.62
CA ASP A 25 -11.56 -1.26 13.61
C ASP A 25 -10.75 -0.11 13.02
N THR A 26 -11.21 1.12 13.26
CA THR A 26 -10.55 2.32 12.72
C THR A 26 -9.10 2.46 13.19
N ALA A 27 -8.78 2.03 14.42
CA ALA A 27 -7.42 2.12 14.93
C ALA A 27 -6.51 1.10 14.22
N GLY A 28 -6.99 -0.14 14.06
CA GLY A 28 -6.33 -1.18 13.29
C GLY A 28 -6.07 -0.77 11.84
N ASP A 29 -7.12 -0.33 11.14
CA ASP A 29 -7.03 0.10 9.73
C ASP A 29 -6.04 1.27 9.55
N ALA A 30 -6.04 2.22 10.50
CA ALA A 30 -5.10 3.33 10.46
C ALA A 30 -3.64 2.88 10.65
N MET A 31 -3.39 1.93 11.56
CA MET A 31 -2.04 1.39 11.74
C MET A 31 -1.57 0.57 10.53
N GLU A 32 -2.43 -0.27 9.95
CA GLU A 32 -2.10 -1.04 8.75
C GLU A 32 -1.75 -0.13 7.56
N ALA A 33 -2.49 0.97 7.39
CA ALA A 33 -2.20 1.97 6.36
C ALA A 33 -0.84 2.64 6.58
N LEU A 34 -0.50 3.00 7.83
CA LEU A 34 0.80 3.60 8.18
C LEU A 34 1.96 2.62 7.96
N ASP A 35 1.79 1.34 8.32
CA ASP A 35 2.81 0.32 8.12
C ASP A 35 3.02 0.01 6.63
N THR A 36 1.94 0.00 5.84
CA THR A 36 2.01 -0.12 4.38
C THR A 36 2.79 1.05 3.77
N ASP A 37 2.46 2.28 4.16
CA ASP A 37 3.15 3.48 3.67
C ASP A 37 4.64 3.49 4.05
N ARG A 38 4.95 3.11 5.30
CA ARG A 38 6.32 2.97 5.77
C ARG A 38 7.09 1.92 4.99
N THR A 39 6.49 0.77 4.73
CA THR A 39 7.11 -0.32 3.95
C THR A 39 7.41 0.15 2.54
N MET A 40 6.44 0.77 1.87
CA MET A 40 6.64 1.32 0.51
C MET A 40 7.68 2.43 0.48
N SER A 41 7.75 3.27 1.52
CA SER A 41 8.77 4.31 1.67
C SER A 41 10.18 3.75 1.85
N LEU A 42 10.33 2.59 2.50
CA LEU A 42 11.61 1.88 2.59
C LEU A 42 12.02 1.27 1.25
N ILE A 43 11.07 0.63 0.55
CA ILE A 43 11.31 0.05 -0.77
C ILE A 43 11.72 1.14 -1.78
N ALA A 44 11.09 2.32 -1.72
CA ALA A 44 11.39 3.44 -2.59
C ALA A 44 12.81 4.01 -2.43
N GLN A 45 13.54 3.67 -1.36
CA GLN A 45 14.94 4.07 -1.17
C GLN A 45 15.93 3.15 -1.89
N LEU A 46 15.49 2.01 -2.41
CA LEU A 46 16.34 1.11 -3.19
C LEU A 46 16.60 1.68 -4.59
N PRO A 47 17.69 1.28 -5.26
CA PRO A 47 17.81 1.49 -6.70
C PRO A 47 16.57 0.93 -7.41
N GLN A 48 16.06 1.64 -8.41
CA GLN A 48 14.77 1.35 -9.05
C GLN A 48 14.62 -0.13 -9.43
N ASP A 49 15.65 -0.70 -10.04
CA ASP A 49 15.68 -2.10 -10.46
C ASP A 49 15.44 -3.09 -9.31
N GLN A 50 15.92 -2.77 -8.10
CA GLN A 50 15.73 -3.61 -6.91
C GLN A 50 14.36 -3.38 -6.29
N ALA A 51 13.89 -2.13 -6.25
CA ALA A 51 12.57 -1.80 -5.75
C ALA A 51 11.49 -2.59 -6.53
N GLU A 52 11.56 -2.56 -7.86
CA GLU A 52 10.64 -3.31 -8.73
C GLU A 52 10.69 -4.82 -8.45
N ALA A 53 11.89 -5.38 -8.28
CA ALA A 53 12.08 -6.79 -7.97
C ALA A 53 11.54 -7.19 -6.58
N VAL A 54 11.64 -6.32 -5.58
CA VAL A 54 11.12 -6.56 -4.23
C VAL A 54 9.60 -6.47 -4.20
N VAL A 55 9.01 -5.45 -4.83
CA VAL A 55 7.55 -5.31 -4.91
C VAL A 55 6.92 -6.54 -5.55
N LEU A 56 7.43 -6.98 -6.71
CA LEU A 56 6.86 -8.14 -7.40
C LEU A 56 7.01 -9.44 -6.60
N ARG A 57 8.15 -9.66 -5.94
CA ARG A 57 8.39 -10.93 -5.25
C ARG A 57 7.77 -11.01 -3.86
N VAL A 58 7.83 -9.93 -3.08
CA VAL A 58 7.47 -9.95 -1.65
C VAL A 58 6.06 -9.42 -1.42
N VAL A 59 5.71 -8.31 -2.09
CA VAL A 59 4.39 -7.66 -1.89
C VAL A 59 3.33 -8.34 -2.75
N VAL A 60 3.64 -8.57 -4.03
CA VAL A 60 2.72 -9.25 -4.95
C VAL A 60 2.80 -10.78 -4.82
N GLY A 61 3.91 -11.31 -4.30
CA GLY A 61 4.07 -12.75 -4.07
C GLY A 61 4.44 -13.56 -5.32
N LEU A 62 5.00 -12.93 -6.35
CA LEU A 62 5.45 -13.65 -7.55
C LEU A 62 6.74 -14.43 -7.29
N ASP A 63 6.85 -15.61 -7.89
CA ASP A 63 8.12 -16.31 -7.94
C ASP A 63 9.15 -15.56 -8.80
N ALA A 64 10.44 -15.91 -8.64
CA ALA A 64 11.52 -15.23 -9.34
C ALA A 64 11.42 -15.33 -10.88
N LYS A 65 10.79 -16.38 -11.42
CA LYS A 65 10.64 -16.55 -12.87
C LYS A 65 9.59 -15.59 -13.41
N SER A 66 8.44 -15.52 -12.74
CA SER A 66 7.30 -14.68 -13.08
C SER A 66 7.65 -13.21 -12.93
N ALA A 67 8.29 -12.83 -11.83
CA ALA A 67 8.80 -11.47 -11.63
C ALA A 67 9.81 -11.08 -12.73
N ALA A 68 10.74 -11.97 -13.09
CA ALA A 68 11.70 -11.70 -14.15
C ALA A 68 11.07 -11.55 -15.52
N GLN A 69 10.03 -12.33 -15.82
CA GLN A 69 9.25 -12.17 -17.05
C GLN A 69 8.55 -10.80 -17.09
N THR A 70 7.94 -10.37 -15.97
CA THR A 70 7.33 -9.04 -15.85
C THR A 70 8.34 -7.92 -16.04
N LEU A 71 9.56 -8.07 -15.51
CA LEU A 71 10.64 -7.07 -15.61
C LEU A 71 11.42 -7.13 -16.94
N GLY A 72 11.17 -8.10 -17.81
CA GLY A 72 11.96 -8.32 -19.02
C GLY A 72 13.43 -8.70 -18.73
N LYS A 73 13.71 -9.28 -17.55
CA LYS A 73 15.06 -9.64 -17.07
C LYS A 73 15.24 -11.16 -16.99
N ARG A 74 16.48 -11.62 -16.83
CA ARG A 74 16.76 -13.04 -16.54
C ARG A 74 16.42 -13.35 -15.08
N PRO A 75 15.86 -14.53 -14.73
CA PRO A 75 15.53 -14.88 -13.35
C PRO A 75 16.69 -14.78 -12.35
N GLY A 76 17.93 -15.02 -12.80
CA GLY A 76 19.12 -14.84 -11.97
C GLY A 76 19.36 -13.38 -11.56
N ALA A 77 19.11 -12.43 -12.47
CA ALA A 77 19.30 -11.00 -12.20
C ALA A 77 18.31 -10.47 -11.16
N VAL A 78 17.08 -11.00 -11.15
CA VAL A 78 16.07 -10.67 -10.13
C VAL A 78 16.41 -11.30 -8.78
N ARG A 79 17.18 -12.39 -8.74
CA ARG A 79 17.51 -13.07 -7.48
C ARG A 79 18.55 -12.31 -6.64
N THR A 80 19.49 -11.66 -7.32
CA THR A 80 20.58 -10.86 -6.72
C THR A 80 20.23 -9.37 -6.62
N ALA A 81 19.00 -9.03 -7.02
CA ALA A 81 18.42 -7.71 -6.91
C ALA A 81 18.02 -7.41 -5.47
#